data_AF-A0A956JIW6-F1
#
_entry.id   AF-A0A956JIW6-F1
#
_cell.length_a   1.000
_cell.length_b   1.000
_cell.length_c   1.000
_cell.angle_alpha   90.00
_cell.angle_beta   90.00
_cell.angle_gamma   90.00
#
_symmetry.space_group_name_H-M   'P 1'
#
loop_
_entity.id
_entity.type
_entity.pdbx_description
1 polymer ?
#
loop_
_entity_poly.entity_id
_entity_poly.type
_entity_poly.pdbx_seq_one_letter_code
_entity_poly.pdbx_strand_id
1 'polypeptide(L)'
;LVGEGKVDHVDMNFGCPVPKVTRRGGGAALPIKRRLLRSIVGAAVKGAGDVPVTIKFRMGINDDLLTFIETGKIGEGEGCAAIGLHARTAAQLYDGEARWAAIGELKAAITSIPVLGNGDVWEAEDALRMMRMTGCDGVIVGRGCLGRPWLFRDLADIFDGRDPQNPPNLGEVFDVMIDHAGRLAAWFGERHAMRGFRKHSSWYTKGFRGSSRLRTRLMEVTSLDQLRTIAAEVERDLPFSPSAMRVPRGKTAGTQKVVLPAGFLDDVDDPTPLVAAEQAVSGG
;
A
#
# COMPACT_ATOMS: atom_id res chain seq x y z
N LEU A 1 -6.23 -20.55 9.69
CA LEU A 1 -6.56 -19.57 8.63
C LEU A 1 -6.87 -20.25 7.30
N VAL A 2 -5.89 -20.80 6.59
CA VAL A 2 -6.13 -21.49 5.30
C VAL A 2 -7.07 -22.69 5.46
N GLY A 3 -6.76 -23.62 6.36
CA GLY A 3 -7.61 -24.79 6.63
C GLY A 3 -9.00 -24.47 7.24
N GLU A 4 -9.28 -23.20 7.54
CA GLU A 4 -10.59 -22.75 8.01
C GLU A 4 -11.45 -22.13 6.88
N GLY A 5 -10.94 -22.05 5.65
CA GLY A 5 -11.66 -21.48 4.50
C GLY A 5 -11.95 -19.97 4.61
N LYS A 6 -11.17 -19.23 5.41
CA LYS A 6 -11.37 -17.79 5.68
C LYS A 6 -10.45 -16.86 4.89
N VAL A 7 -9.56 -17.42 4.08
CA VAL A 7 -8.47 -16.69 3.42
C VAL A 7 -8.36 -17.17 1.99
N ASP A 8 -8.66 -16.28 1.05
CA ASP A 8 -8.54 -16.55 -0.39
C ASP A 8 -7.09 -16.44 -0.89
N HIS A 9 -6.23 -15.78 -0.12
CA HIS A 9 -4.87 -15.44 -0.53
C HIS A 9 -3.99 -14.99 0.67
N VAL A 10 -2.70 -15.36 0.67
CA VAL A 10 -1.70 -14.92 1.67
C VAL A 10 -0.61 -14.06 1.02
N ASP A 11 -0.50 -12.80 1.39
CA ASP A 11 0.62 -11.91 0.98
C ASP A 11 1.67 -11.80 2.09
N MET A 12 2.94 -11.96 1.74
CA MET A 12 4.05 -11.80 2.67
C MET A 12 4.75 -10.44 2.48
N ASN A 13 4.87 -9.71 3.59
CA ASN A 13 5.49 -8.39 3.59
C ASN A 13 7.01 -8.46 3.74
N PHE A 14 7.72 -8.08 2.68
CA PHE A 14 9.17 -7.89 2.67
C PHE A 14 9.56 -6.47 2.23
N GLY A 15 8.69 -5.49 2.49
CA GLY A 15 8.87 -4.09 2.07
C GLY A 15 8.72 -3.06 3.20
N CYS A 16 8.27 -3.47 4.38
CA CYS A 16 8.05 -2.56 5.51
C CYS A 16 9.37 -1.94 6.00
N PRO A 17 9.50 -0.61 5.99
CA PRO A 17 10.74 0.05 6.35
C PRO A 17 10.76 0.49 7.82
N VAL A 18 9.74 0.16 8.62
CA VAL A 18 9.57 0.68 9.98
C VAL A 18 10.64 0.08 10.92
N PRO A 19 11.37 0.89 11.72
CA PRO A 19 12.44 0.41 12.59
C PRO A 19 12.06 -0.73 13.54
N LYS A 20 10.82 -0.74 14.05
CA LYS A 20 10.33 -1.82 14.93
C LYS A 20 10.31 -3.20 14.25
N VAL A 21 10.23 -3.21 12.92
CA VAL A 21 10.22 -4.42 12.08
C VAL A 21 11.64 -4.73 11.61
N THR A 22 12.34 -3.75 11.02
CA THR A 22 13.67 -3.98 10.42
C THR A 22 14.75 -4.31 11.46
N ARG A 23 14.69 -3.74 12.67
CA ARG A 23 15.63 -4.06 13.76
C ARG A 23 15.52 -5.52 14.23
N ARG A 24 14.43 -6.20 13.91
CA ARG A 24 14.20 -7.62 14.17
C ARG A 24 14.42 -8.49 12.92
N GLY A 25 15.05 -7.95 11.87
CA GLY A 25 15.33 -8.63 10.60
C GLY A 25 14.11 -8.90 9.72
N GLY A 26 12.94 -8.35 10.05
CA GLY A 26 11.72 -8.48 9.23
C GLY A 26 11.55 -7.36 8.20
N GLY A 27 10.45 -7.41 7.45
CA GLY A 27 10.10 -6.37 6.48
C GLY A 27 11.19 -6.22 5.41
N ALA A 28 11.59 -4.99 5.10
CA ALA A 28 12.59 -4.73 4.07
C ALA A 28 14.02 -5.21 4.42
N ALA A 29 14.28 -5.64 5.65
CA ALA A 29 15.58 -6.21 6.03
C ALA A 29 15.71 -7.67 5.60
N LEU A 30 14.62 -8.45 5.64
CA LEU A 30 14.66 -9.90 5.39
C LEU A 30 15.22 -10.28 4.01
N PRO A 31 14.91 -9.57 2.91
CA PRO A 31 15.47 -9.87 1.59
C PRO A 31 16.99 -9.89 1.47
N ILE A 32 17.72 -9.31 2.44
CA ILE A 32 19.18 -9.39 2.49
C ILE A 32 19.62 -10.84 2.75
N LYS A 33 18.87 -11.59 3.58
CA LYS A 33 19.18 -12.96 4.00
C LYS A 33 18.58 -13.96 3.01
N ARG A 34 19.28 -14.25 1.91
CA ARG A 34 18.72 -14.97 0.75
C ARG A 34 18.22 -16.36 1.09
N ARG A 35 19.02 -17.16 1.82
CA ARG A 35 18.63 -18.53 2.22
C ARG A 35 17.50 -18.54 3.25
N LEU A 36 17.50 -17.58 4.17
CA LEU A 36 16.40 -17.42 5.12
C LEU A 36 15.08 -17.01 4.41
N LEU A 37 15.14 -16.04 3.50
CA LEU A 37 14.00 -15.63 2.69
C LEU A 37 13.43 -16.83 1.91
N ARG A 38 14.31 -17.60 1.24
CA ARG A 38 13.92 -18.81 0.51
C ARG A 38 13.18 -19.80 1.41
N SER A 39 13.76 -20.14 2.57
CA SER A 39 13.15 -21.05 3.53
C SER A 39 11.78 -20.57 4.01
N ILE A 40 11.63 -19.27 4.27
CA ILE A 40 10.37 -18.67 4.73
C ILE A 40 9.30 -18.70 3.64
N VAL A 41 9.65 -18.31 2.40
CA VAL A 41 8.71 -18.31 1.27
C VAL A 41 8.29 -19.73 0.93
N GLY A 42 9.24 -20.66 0.78
CA GLY A 42 8.95 -22.06 0.49
C GLY A 42 8.09 -22.73 1.57
N ALA A 43 8.34 -22.42 2.85
CA ALA A 43 7.50 -22.90 3.95
C ALA A 43 6.08 -22.34 3.88
N ALA A 44 5.91 -21.05 3.55
CA ALA A 44 4.60 -20.42 3.40
C ALA A 44 3.81 -21.00 2.23
N VAL A 45 4.43 -21.14 1.05
CA VAL A 45 3.81 -21.74 -0.13
C VAL A 45 3.36 -23.18 0.18
N LYS A 46 4.27 -24.01 0.72
CA LYS A 46 3.93 -25.39 1.12
C LYS A 46 2.81 -25.44 2.14
N GLY A 47 2.82 -24.56 3.14
CA GLY A 47 1.83 -24.52 4.21
C GLY A 47 0.46 -24.00 3.78
N ALA A 48 0.41 -23.19 2.71
CA ALA A 48 -0.83 -22.63 2.17
C ALA A 48 -1.59 -23.60 1.25
N GLY A 49 -0.96 -24.68 0.78
CA GLY A 49 -1.60 -25.63 -0.13
C GLY A 49 -2.12 -24.94 -1.39
N ASP A 50 -3.42 -25.04 -1.66
CA ASP A 50 -4.05 -24.44 -2.84
C ASP A 50 -4.30 -22.93 -2.72
N VAL A 51 -4.15 -22.35 -1.53
CA VAL A 51 -4.30 -20.90 -1.34
C VAL A 51 -3.07 -20.18 -1.89
N PRO A 52 -3.22 -19.27 -2.87
CA PRO A 52 -2.08 -18.61 -3.51
C PRO A 52 -1.30 -17.76 -2.50
N VAL A 53 0.03 -17.88 -2.55
CA VAL A 53 0.95 -17.04 -1.77
C VAL A 53 1.61 -16.01 -2.70
N THR A 54 1.65 -14.75 -2.29
CA THR A 54 2.38 -13.68 -2.99
C THR A 54 3.35 -13.03 -2.05
N ILE A 55 4.30 -12.29 -2.62
CA ILE A 55 5.27 -11.52 -1.85
C ILE A 55 5.31 -10.08 -2.34
N LYS A 56 5.40 -9.13 -1.41
CA LYS A 56 5.54 -7.71 -1.74
C LYS A 56 6.77 -7.12 -1.08
N PHE A 57 7.66 -6.55 -1.88
CA PHE A 57 8.96 -6.03 -1.45
C PHE A 57 9.30 -4.65 -2.02
N ARG A 58 10.44 -4.11 -1.58
CA ARG A 58 11.07 -2.87 -2.06
C ARG A 58 12.31 -3.20 -2.87
N MET A 59 12.89 -2.19 -3.53
CA MET A 59 14.12 -2.35 -4.31
C MET A 59 15.30 -2.90 -3.49
N GLY A 60 15.34 -2.57 -2.20
CA GLY A 60 16.39 -2.93 -1.25
C GLY A 60 16.30 -2.04 -0.02
N ILE A 61 17.31 -2.08 0.86
CA ILE A 61 17.33 -1.20 2.04
C ILE A 61 17.74 0.23 1.70
N ASN A 62 18.68 0.40 0.78
CA ASN A 62 19.21 1.66 0.24
C ASN A 62 19.77 1.40 -1.18
N ASP A 63 20.29 2.42 -1.84
CA ASP A 63 20.80 2.28 -3.21
C ASP A 63 22.09 1.42 -3.31
N ASP A 64 22.84 1.28 -2.21
CA ASP A 64 24.05 0.46 -2.14
C ASP A 64 23.74 -1.04 -1.97
N LEU A 65 22.55 -1.38 -1.46
CA LEU A 65 22.14 -2.75 -1.18
C LEU A 65 20.72 -3.03 -1.72
N LEU A 66 20.67 -3.22 -3.03
CA LEU A 66 19.50 -3.66 -3.78
C LEU A 66 19.35 -5.19 -3.73
N THR A 67 18.12 -5.67 -3.54
CA THR A 67 17.81 -7.11 -3.37
C THR A 67 16.68 -7.59 -4.28
N PHE A 68 16.00 -6.69 -4.98
CA PHE A 68 14.71 -6.96 -5.62
C PHE A 68 14.73 -8.05 -6.71
N ILE A 69 15.79 -8.12 -7.53
CA ILE A 69 15.92 -9.16 -8.56
C ILE A 69 16.02 -10.54 -7.91
N GLU A 70 16.94 -10.72 -6.96
CA GLU A 70 17.12 -11.99 -6.26
C GLU A 70 15.89 -12.36 -5.42
N THR A 71 15.22 -11.36 -4.83
CA THR A 71 13.94 -11.55 -4.12
C THR A 71 12.85 -12.07 -5.06
N GLY A 72 12.75 -11.50 -6.26
CA GLY A 72 11.83 -11.95 -7.30
C GLY A 72 12.11 -13.39 -7.72
N LYS A 73 13.37 -13.74 -7.99
CA LYS A 73 13.77 -15.10 -8.38
C LYS A 73 13.48 -16.12 -7.29
N ILE A 74 13.64 -15.74 -6.02
CA ILE A 74 13.25 -16.60 -4.90
C ILE A 74 11.73 -16.79 -4.88
N GLY A 75 10.95 -15.71 -5.02
CA GLY A 75 9.49 -15.82 -5.08
C GLY A 75 9.01 -16.72 -6.22
N GLU A 76 9.55 -16.53 -7.42
CA GLU A 76 9.26 -17.37 -8.59
C GLU A 76 9.66 -18.84 -8.36
N GLY A 77 10.89 -19.09 -7.91
CA GLY A 77 11.41 -20.44 -7.73
C GLY A 77 10.74 -21.23 -6.59
N GLU A 78 10.21 -20.55 -5.59
CA GLU A 78 9.49 -21.20 -4.47
C GLU A 78 7.98 -21.32 -4.71
N GLY A 79 7.47 -20.87 -5.85
CA GLY A 79 6.07 -21.07 -6.25
C GLY A 79 5.10 -19.98 -5.78
N CYS A 80 5.54 -18.74 -5.61
CA CYS A 80 4.60 -17.62 -5.42
C CYS A 80 3.68 -17.47 -6.63
N ALA A 81 2.41 -17.16 -6.39
CA ALA A 81 1.42 -16.94 -7.44
C ALA A 81 1.61 -15.59 -8.17
N ALA A 82 2.23 -14.60 -7.52
CA ALA A 82 2.60 -13.30 -8.08
C ALA A 82 3.58 -12.59 -7.14
N ILE A 83 4.26 -11.55 -7.64
CA ILE A 83 5.15 -10.69 -6.85
C ILE A 83 4.85 -9.21 -7.05
N GLY A 84 5.03 -8.40 -6.00
CA GLY A 84 4.81 -6.95 -6.05
C GLY A 84 6.06 -6.14 -5.68
N LEU A 85 6.48 -5.21 -6.54
CA LEU A 85 7.63 -4.34 -6.27
C LEU A 85 7.20 -2.89 -6.03
N HIS A 86 7.44 -2.40 -4.81
CA HIS A 86 7.51 -0.95 -4.59
C HIS A 86 8.85 -0.43 -5.10
N ALA A 87 8.82 0.36 -6.17
CA ALA A 87 9.98 0.96 -6.83
C ALA A 87 10.65 2.09 -6.02
N ARG A 88 10.91 1.83 -4.74
CA ARG A 88 11.74 2.64 -3.84
C ARG A 88 12.55 1.72 -2.95
N THR A 89 13.68 2.20 -2.44
CA THR A 89 14.40 1.57 -1.33
C THR A 89 13.69 1.84 0.00
N ALA A 90 13.98 1.08 1.05
CA ALA A 90 13.39 1.30 2.37
C ALA A 90 13.87 2.61 3.03
N ALA A 91 15.11 3.03 2.76
CA ALA A 91 15.69 4.29 3.22
C ALA A 91 14.96 5.51 2.65
N GLN A 92 14.47 5.43 1.41
CA GLN A 92 13.72 6.51 0.77
C GLN A 92 12.34 6.73 1.39
N LEU A 93 11.78 5.75 2.11
CA LEU A 93 10.39 5.79 2.60
C LEU A 93 9.39 6.12 1.47
N TYR A 94 9.06 7.39 1.35
CA TYR A 94 8.09 7.98 0.42
C TYR A 94 8.66 9.20 -0.31
N ASP A 95 9.91 9.52 -0.06
CA ASP A 95 10.66 10.63 -0.64
C ASP A 95 11.07 10.34 -2.08
N GLY A 96 11.41 11.38 -2.82
CA GLY A 96 11.70 11.32 -4.26
C GLY A 96 10.58 10.69 -5.10
N GLU A 97 10.94 10.24 -6.30
CA GLU A 97 10.06 9.55 -7.25
C GLU A 97 10.32 8.05 -7.25
N ALA A 98 9.27 7.25 -7.46
CA ALA A 98 9.40 5.82 -7.67
C ALA A 98 10.20 5.52 -8.95
N ARG A 99 11.27 4.72 -8.86
CA ARG A 99 12.12 4.35 -10.00
C ARG A 99 11.47 3.23 -10.80
N TRP A 100 10.47 3.55 -11.62
CA TRP A 100 9.71 2.56 -12.39
C TRP A 100 10.57 1.66 -13.29
N ALA A 101 11.73 2.11 -13.74
CA ALA A 101 12.69 1.27 -14.48
C ALA A 101 13.03 -0.05 -13.73
N ALA A 102 13.11 -0.01 -12.39
CA ALA A 102 13.35 -1.21 -11.59
C ALA A 102 12.21 -2.25 -11.68
N ILE A 103 10.98 -1.82 -11.96
CA ILE A 103 9.86 -2.73 -12.21
C ILE A 103 10.06 -3.43 -13.56
N GLY A 104 10.52 -2.69 -14.59
CA GLY A 104 10.84 -3.28 -15.89
C GLY A 104 12.00 -4.27 -15.81
N GLU A 105 13.05 -3.95 -15.05
CA GLU A 105 14.16 -4.87 -14.78
C GLU A 105 13.68 -6.15 -14.08
N LEU A 106 12.77 -6.02 -13.10
CA LEU A 106 12.18 -7.18 -12.43
C LEU A 106 11.31 -8.01 -13.38
N LYS A 107 10.47 -7.36 -14.19
CA LYS A 107 9.61 -8.04 -15.17
C LYS A 107 10.43 -8.78 -16.23
N ALA A 108 11.59 -8.24 -16.63
CA ALA A 108 12.49 -8.92 -17.55
C ALA A 108 13.14 -10.17 -16.92
N ALA A 109 13.39 -10.13 -15.60
CA ALA A 109 13.99 -11.24 -14.88
C ALA A 109 13.01 -12.36 -14.50
N ILE A 110 11.73 -12.03 -14.28
CA ILE A 110 10.69 -12.92 -13.77
C ILE A 110 9.62 -13.12 -14.84
N THR A 111 9.51 -14.33 -15.37
CA THR A 111 8.77 -14.58 -16.62
C THR A 111 7.66 -15.61 -16.47
N SER A 112 7.67 -16.42 -15.41
CA SER A 112 6.67 -17.49 -15.22
C SER A 112 5.50 -17.08 -14.33
N ILE A 113 5.61 -15.97 -13.58
CA ILE A 113 4.55 -15.46 -12.70
C ILE A 113 4.32 -13.95 -12.88
N PRO A 114 3.12 -13.42 -12.56
CA PRO A 114 2.82 -12.01 -12.65
C PRO A 114 3.71 -11.13 -11.75
N VAL A 115 4.15 -10.00 -12.31
CA VAL A 115 4.87 -8.93 -11.61
C VAL A 115 3.98 -7.69 -11.53
N LEU A 116 3.70 -7.25 -10.32
CA LEU A 116 2.85 -6.09 -10.03
C LEU A 116 3.70 -4.86 -9.68
N GLY A 117 3.53 -3.78 -10.43
CA GLY A 117 4.20 -2.51 -10.22
C GLY A 117 3.59 -1.68 -9.10
N ASN A 118 4.42 -1.03 -8.27
CA ASN A 118 3.94 -0.17 -7.19
C ASN A 118 4.80 1.08 -7.00
N GLY A 119 4.13 2.22 -6.85
CA GLY A 119 4.75 3.49 -6.52
C GLY A 119 4.21 4.61 -7.42
N ASP A 120 3.73 5.69 -6.79
CA ASP A 120 3.33 6.94 -7.45
C ASP A 120 2.26 6.81 -8.55
N VAL A 121 1.34 5.87 -8.35
CA VAL A 121 0.06 5.82 -9.09
C VAL A 121 -0.94 6.71 -8.34
N TRP A 122 -1.21 7.88 -8.89
CA TRP A 122 -2.13 8.88 -8.32
C TRP A 122 -3.44 8.95 -9.10
N GLU A 123 -3.39 8.68 -10.39
CA GLU A 123 -4.49 8.76 -11.35
C GLU A 123 -4.53 7.48 -12.20
N ALA A 124 -5.65 7.22 -12.88
CA ALA A 124 -5.83 5.99 -13.66
C ALA A 124 -4.82 5.90 -14.82
N GLU A 125 -4.49 7.03 -15.41
CA GLU A 125 -3.49 7.18 -16.47
C GLU A 125 -2.08 6.83 -15.99
N ASP A 126 -1.77 7.05 -14.71
CA ASP A 126 -0.47 6.64 -14.15
C ASP A 126 -0.31 5.12 -14.18
N ALA A 127 -1.41 4.37 -13.98
CA ALA A 127 -1.39 2.91 -14.04
C ALA A 127 -1.12 2.42 -15.46
N LEU A 128 -1.83 2.96 -16.46
CA LEU A 128 -1.57 2.65 -17.87
C LEU A 128 -0.13 3.00 -18.26
N ARG A 129 0.36 4.18 -17.84
CA ARG A 129 1.73 4.61 -18.14
C ARG A 129 2.75 3.66 -17.52
N MET A 130 2.56 3.27 -16.26
CA MET A 130 3.44 2.30 -15.59
C MET A 130 3.47 0.96 -16.33
N MET A 131 2.31 0.39 -16.67
CA MET A 131 2.23 -0.89 -17.38
C MET A 131 2.87 -0.81 -18.77
N ARG A 132 2.62 0.26 -19.53
CA ARG A 132 3.25 0.47 -20.85
C ARG A 132 4.77 0.62 -20.76
N MET A 133 5.27 1.36 -19.77
CA MET A 133 6.71 1.62 -19.62
C MET A 133 7.49 0.40 -19.12
N THR A 134 6.87 -0.42 -18.28
CA THR A 134 7.59 -1.48 -17.54
C THR A 134 7.23 -2.89 -17.99
N GLY A 135 6.11 -3.06 -18.71
CA GLY A 135 5.58 -4.38 -19.06
C GLY A 135 5.00 -5.15 -17.87
N CYS A 136 4.85 -4.54 -16.69
CA CYS A 136 4.27 -5.23 -15.53
C CYS A 136 2.82 -5.64 -15.77
N ASP A 137 2.39 -6.74 -15.15
CA ASP A 137 1.11 -7.39 -15.41
C ASP A 137 -0.07 -6.72 -14.68
N GLY A 138 0.22 -5.82 -13.74
CA GLY A 138 -0.77 -5.03 -13.04
C GLY A 138 -0.12 -4.01 -12.11
N VAL A 139 -0.95 -3.21 -11.44
CA VAL A 139 -0.48 -2.16 -10.53
C VAL A 139 -1.08 -2.30 -9.14
N ILE A 140 -0.30 -1.93 -8.12
CA ILE A 140 -0.76 -1.81 -6.74
C ILE A 140 -0.86 -0.33 -6.40
N VAL A 141 -2.03 0.11 -5.96
CA VAL A 141 -2.28 1.51 -5.57
C VAL A 141 -2.31 1.63 -4.04
N GLY A 142 -1.55 2.58 -3.51
CA GLY A 142 -1.47 2.86 -2.08
C GLY A 142 -1.99 4.26 -1.74
N ARG A 143 -1.08 5.24 -1.62
CA ARG A 143 -1.43 6.60 -1.18
C ARG A 143 -2.41 7.33 -2.11
N GLY A 144 -2.43 6.98 -3.41
CA GLY A 144 -3.31 7.61 -4.40
C GLY A 144 -4.80 7.44 -4.12
N CYS A 145 -5.22 6.31 -3.53
CA CYS A 145 -6.62 6.01 -3.23
C CYS A 145 -7.08 6.47 -1.84
N LEU A 146 -6.17 6.94 -0.97
CA LEU A 146 -6.55 7.44 0.35
C LEU A 146 -7.47 8.65 0.21
N GLY A 147 -8.68 8.58 0.78
CA GLY A 147 -9.69 9.64 0.62
C GLY A 147 -10.19 9.85 -0.82
N ARG A 148 -9.85 8.93 -1.74
CA ARG A 148 -10.26 8.94 -3.15
C ARG A 148 -10.59 7.50 -3.61
N PRO A 149 -11.54 6.81 -2.95
CA PRO A 149 -11.89 5.44 -3.33
C PRO A 149 -12.42 5.32 -4.77
N TRP A 150 -12.97 6.40 -5.33
CA TRP A 150 -13.40 6.47 -6.74
C TRP A 150 -12.24 6.31 -7.74
N LEU A 151 -10.97 6.42 -7.32
CA LEU A 151 -9.84 6.07 -8.18
C LEU A 151 -9.94 4.63 -8.71
N PHE A 152 -10.54 3.70 -7.95
CA PHE A 152 -10.75 2.33 -8.43
C PHE A 152 -11.81 2.22 -9.53
N ARG A 153 -12.84 3.08 -9.52
CA ARG A 153 -13.77 3.22 -10.65
C ARG A 153 -13.01 3.74 -11.87
N ASP A 154 -12.21 4.79 -11.71
CA ASP A 154 -11.46 5.40 -12.80
C ASP A 154 -10.44 4.42 -13.40
N LEU A 155 -9.81 3.58 -12.56
CA LEU A 155 -8.96 2.46 -13.00
C LEU A 155 -9.75 1.42 -13.79
N ALA A 156 -10.93 1.00 -13.30
CA ALA A 156 -11.77 0.05 -14.04
C ALA A 156 -12.18 0.61 -15.40
N ASP A 157 -12.61 1.89 -15.45
CA ASP A 157 -12.99 2.56 -16.70
C ASP A 157 -11.83 2.55 -17.71
N ILE A 158 -10.62 2.94 -17.29
CA ILE A 158 -9.48 3.02 -18.21
C ILE A 158 -9.01 1.64 -18.71
N PHE A 159 -9.11 0.60 -17.88
CA PHE A 159 -8.77 -0.77 -18.28
C PHE A 159 -9.84 -1.41 -19.18
N ASP A 160 -11.09 -0.95 -19.10
CA ASP A 160 -12.18 -1.31 -20.03
C ASP A 160 -12.16 -0.49 -21.32
N GLY A 161 -11.19 0.40 -21.52
CA GLY A 161 -11.09 1.27 -22.68
C GLY A 161 -12.06 2.45 -22.69
N ARG A 162 -12.58 2.84 -21.51
CA ARG A 162 -13.44 4.00 -21.30
C ARG A 162 -12.63 5.16 -20.71
N ASP A 163 -13.01 6.39 -21.05
CA ASP A 163 -12.38 7.57 -20.46
C ASP A 163 -12.73 7.67 -18.97
N PRO A 164 -11.78 8.01 -18.07
CA PRO A 164 -12.07 8.26 -16.67
C PRO A 164 -13.11 9.35 -16.47
N GLN A 165 -13.95 9.18 -15.45
CA GLN A 165 -14.98 10.14 -15.10
C GLN A 165 -14.38 11.36 -14.40
N ASN A 166 -15.11 12.47 -14.44
CA ASN A 166 -14.78 13.61 -13.59
C ASN A 166 -14.77 13.19 -12.10
N PRO A 167 -13.84 13.74 -11.31
CA PRO A 167 -13.84 13.50 -9.87
C PRO A 167 -15.13 14.04 -9.21
N PRO A 168 -15.61 13.39 -8.14
CA PRO A 168 -16.84 13.79 -7.46
C PRO A 168 -16.75 15.18 -6.85
N ASN A 169 -17.86 15.92 -6.88
CA ASN A 169 -17.98 17.18 -6.14
C ASN A 169 -18.00 16.95 -4.62
N LEU A 170 -17.95 18.03 -3.83
CA LEU A 170 -17.88 17.91 -2.37
C LEU A 170 -19.09 17.15 -1.78
N GLY A 171 -20.28 17.32 -2.34
CA GLY A 171 -21.49 16.62 -1.93
C GLY A 171 -21.35 15.10 -2.10
N GLU A 172 -20.98 14.65 -3.29
CA GLU A 172 -20.74 13.24 -3.60
C GLU A 172 -19.62 12.65 -2.73
N VAL A 173 -18.58 13.43 -2.43
CA VAL A 173 -17.53 13.05 -1.48
C VAL A 173 -18.11 12.81 -0.08
N PHE A 174 -19.04 13.66 0.38
CA PHE A 174 -19.72 13.45 1.65
C PHE A 174 -20.61 12.22 1.66
N ASP A 175 -21.27 11.89 0.55
CA ASP A 175 -22.09 10.69 0.44
C ASP A 175 -21.22 9.43 0.58
N VAL A 176 -20.05 9.41 -0.07
CA VAL A 176 -19.03 8.36 0.11
C VAL A 176 -18.51 8.31 1.56
N MET A 177 -18.27 9.46 2.19
CA MET A 177 -17.83 9.54 3.58
C MET A 177 -18.87 8.94 4.54
N ILE A 178 -20.15 9.23 4.33
CA ILE A 178 -21.26 8.73 5.16
C ILE A 178 -21.42 7.22 4.99
N ASP A 179 -21.36 6.69 3.77
CA ASP A 179 -21.40 5.24 3.52
C ASP A 179 -20.21 4.54 4.19
N HIS A 180 -18.99 5.06 4.04
CA HIS A 180 -17.80 4.52 4.68
C HIS A 180 -17.92 4.52 6.22
N ALA A 181 -18.32 5.65 6.81
CA ALA A 181 -18.51 5.74 8.26
C ALA A 181 -19.62 4.78 8.75
N GLY A 182 -20.70 4.63 7.99
CA GLY A 182 -21.80 3.71 8.28
C GLY A 182 -21.36 2.25 8.29
N ARG A 183 -20.55 1.83 7.30
CA ARG A 183 -19.98 0.47 7.26
C ARG A 183 -19.03 0.20 8.42
N LEU A 184 -18.19 1.18 8.77
CA LEU A 184 -17.33 1.08 9.95
C LEU A 184 -18.16 0.97 11.24
N ALA A 185 -19.25 1.74 11.36
CA ALA A 185 -20.14 1.70 12.51
C ALA A 185 -20.85 0.35 12.64
N ALA A 186 -21.27 -0.25 11.52
CA ALA A 186 -21.85 -1.59 11.51
C ALA A 186 -20.87 -2.66 12.00
N TRP A 187 -19.57 -2.48 11.76
CA TRP A 187 -18.53 -3.46 12.14
C TRP A 187 -17.97 -3.25 13.55
N PHE A 188 -17.65 -2.00 13.93
CA PHE A 188 -16.95 -1.68 15.20
C PHE A 188 -17.84 -1.05 16.27
N GLY A 189 -19.11 -0.78 15.94
CA GLY A 189 -19.98 0.12 16.70
C GLY A 189 -19.64 1.59 16.44
N GLU A 190 -20.67 2.43 16.44
CA GLU A 190 -20.57 3.84 16.00
C GLU A 190 -19.48 4.63 16.73
N ARG A 191 -19.41 4.53 18.07
CA ARG A 191 -18.42 5.29 18.86
C ARG A 191 -16.98 5.03 18.41
N HIS A 192 -16.61 3.76 18.18
CA HIS A 192 -15.26 3.40 17.76
C HIS A 192 -15.03 3.76 16.29
N ALA A 193 -16.02 3.50 15.45
CA ALA A 193 -16.00 3.85 14.04
C ALA A 193 -15.75 5.34 13.82
N MET A 194 -16.51 6.22 14.48
CA MET A 194 -16.37 7.67 14.31
C MET A 194 -15.01 8.19 14.79
N ARG A 195 -14.46 7.63 15.87
CA ARG A 195 -13.10 7.97 16.34
C ARG A 195 -12.03 7.58 15.30
N GLY A 196 -12.12 6.39 14.73
CA GLY A 196 -11.21 5.95 13.65
C GLY A 196 -11.40 6.75 12.36
N PHE A 197 -12.66 7.09 12.04
CA PHE A 197 -13.04 7.78 10.81
C PHE A 197 -12.47 9.20 10.69
N ARG A 198 -12.21 9.88 11.81
CA ARG A 198 -11.59 11.22 11.83
C ARG A 198 -10.30 11.30 11.00
N LYS A 199 -9.45 10.26 11.03
CA LYS A 199 -8.24 10.24 10.20
C LYS A 199 -8.58 10.28 8.70
N HIS A 200 -9.60 9.53 8.29
CA HIS A 200 -10.04 9.42 6.90
C HIS A 200 -10.73 10.70 6.41
N SER A 201 -11.55 11.35 7.23
CA SER A 201 -12.27 12.57 6.85
C SER A 201 -11.33 13.72 6.43
N SER A 202 -10.13 13.79 7.01
CA SER A 202 -9.08 14.73 6.59
C SER A 202 -8.52 14.46 5.18
N TRP A 203 -8.57 13.21 4.72
CA TRP A 203 -8.06 12.80 3.41
C TRP A 203 -9.07 13.11 2.30
N TYR A 204 -10.36 12.88 2.54
CA TYR A 204 -11.44 13.16 1.59
C TYR A 204 -11.55 14.64 1.25
N THR A 205 -11.47 15.50 2.26
CA THR A 205 -11.66 16.94 2.09
C THR A 205 -10.39 17.67 1.61
N LYS A 206 -9.27 16.94 1.44
CA LYS A 206 -8.01 17.53 1.00
C LYS A 206 -8.10 17.95 -0.46
N GLY A 207 -7.97 19.25 -0.72
CA GLY A 207 -8.03 19.83 -2.06
C GLY A 207 -9.18 20.79 -2.30
N PHE A 208 -10.23 20.72 -1.49
CA PHE A 208 -11.36 21.64 -1.58
C PHE A 208 -11.01 23.00 -0.97
N ARG A 209 -11.46 24.08 -1.62
CA ARG A 209 -11.31 25.46 -1.11
C ARG A 209 -12.03 25.59 0.25
N GLY A 210 -11.46 26.39 1.17
CA GLY A 210 -12.06 26.61 2.49
C GLY A 210 -12.11 25.40 3.43
N SER A 211 -11.50 24.26 3.05
CA SER A 211 -11.61 22.99 3.79
C SER A 211 -10.95 22.99 5.18
N SER A 212 -10.18 24.01 5.56
CA SER A 212 -9.53 24.07 6.88
C SER A 212 -10.53 24.07 8.04
N ARG A 213 -11.55 24.93 8.00
CA ARG A 213 -12.61 24.98 9.02
C ARG A 213 -13.43 23.69 9.03
N LEU A 214 -13.70 23.14 7.84
CA LEU A 214 -14.41 21.87 7.67
C LEU A 214 -13.63 20.71 8.30
N ARG A 215 -12.32 20.62 8.08
CA ARG A 215 -11.46 19.60 8.68
C ARG A 215 -11.49 19.63 10.20
N THR A 216 -11.44 20.81 10.82
CA THR A 216 -11.53 20.93 12.29
C THR A 216 -12.82 20.29 12.81
N ARG A 217 -13.98 20.64 12.22
CA ARG A 217 -15.27 20.05 12.59
C ARG A 217 -15.29 18.53 12.40
N LEU A 218 -14.73 18.05 11.30
CA LEU A 218 -14.64 16.62 11.00
C LEU A 218 -13.68 15.86 11.92
N MET A 219 -12.73 16.52 12.59
CA MET A 219 -11.89 15.89 13.62
C MET A 219 -12.62 15.72 14.96
N GLU A 220 -13.69 16.49 15.18
CA GLU A 220 -14.45 16.48 16.43
C GLU A 220 -15.70 15.59 16.35
N VAL A 221 -16.12 15.18 15.15
CA VAL A 221 -17.31 14.37 14.93
C VAL A 221 -17.35 13.11 15.81
N THR A 222 -18.48 12.85 16.47
CA THR A 222 -18.67 11.72 17.39
C THR A 222 -19.79 10.76 16.96
N SER A 223 -20.66 11.14 16.03
CA SER A 223 -21.76 10.32 15.52
C SER A 223 -21.96 10.47 14.01
N LEU A 224 -22.65 9.50 13.39
CA LEU A 224 -23.08 9.55 12.00
C LEU A 224 -24.04 10.72 11.77
N ASP A 225 -24.94 10.99 12.71
CA ASP A 225 -25.86 12.13 12.63
C ASP A 225 -25.11 13.45 12.56
N GLN A 226 -24.07 13.65 13.38
CA GLN A 226 -23.24 14.85 13.27
C GLN A 226 -22.52 14.94 11.92
N LEU A 227 -22.06 13.82 11.37
CA LEU A 227 -21.46 13.80 10.03
C LEU A 227 -22.49 14.22 8.96
N ARG A 228 -23.74 13.74 9.05
CA ARG A 228 -24.84 14.12 8.16
C ARG A 228 -25.21 15.60 8.31
N THR A 229 -25.23 16.13 9.53
CA THR A 229 -25.44 17.57 9.78
C THR A 229 -24.35 18.40 9.11
N ILE A 230 -23.08 18.03 9.26
CA ILE A 230 -21.99 18.71 8.55
C ILE A 230 -22.20 18.64 7.02
N ALA A 231 -22.59 17.48 6.50
CA ALA A 231 -22.83 17.27 5.07
C ALA A 231 -23.99 18.11 4.50
N ALA A 232 -24.95 18.51 5.34
CA ALA A 232 -26.07 19.38 4.95
C ALA A 232 -25.68 20.87 4.89
N GLU A 233 -24.58 21.27 5.54
CA GLU A 233 -24.13 22.66 5.63
C GLU A 233 -23.04 23.05 4.63
N VAL A 234 -22.44 22.08 3.94
CA VAL A 234 -21.38 22.35 2.95
C VAL A 234 -21.95 22.77 1.60
N GLU A 235 -21.16 23.56 0.86
CA GLU A 235 -21.42 23.84 -0.56
C GLU A 235 -21.22 22.54 -1.37
N ARG A 236 -22.31 21.81 -1.61
CA ARG A 236 -22.26 20.47 -2.20
C ARG A 236 -21.74 20.45 -3.63
N ASP A 237 -22.01 21.50 -4.41
CA ASP A 237 -21.59 21.59 -5.81
C ASP A 237 -20.13 22.04 -5.98
N LEU A 238 -19.40 22.25 -4.88
CA LEU A 238 -18.01 22.66 -4.95
C LEU A 238 -17.19 21.59 -5.69
N PRO A 239 -16.55 21.91 -6.84
CA PRO A 239 -15.86 20.92 -7.65
C PRO A 239 -14.56 20.47 -6.99
N PHE A 240 -14.17 19.22 -7.27
CA PHE A 240 -12.87 18.72 -6.86
C PHE A 240 -11.76 19.47 -7.59
N SER A 241 -10.79 19.98 -6.84
CA SER A 241 -9.68 20.72 -7.45
C SER A 241 -8.76 19.79 -8.24
N PRO A 242 -8.44 20.07 -9.52
CA PRO A 242 -7.44 19.30 -10.27
C PRO A 242 -6.08 19.24 -9.56
N SER A 243 -5.68 20.31 -8.88
CA SER A 243 -4.44 20.37 -8.10
C SER A 243 -4.40 19.37 -6.93
N ALA A 244 -5.56 18.79 -6.54
CA ALA A 244 -5.68 17.86 -5.43
C ALA A 244 -5.56 16.38 -5.83
N MET A 245 -5.56 16.08 -7.14
CA MET A 245 -5.47 14.72 -7.68
C MET A 245 -4.16 14.05 -7.24
N ARG A 246 -3.07 14.81 -7.23
CA ARG A 246 -1.71 14.34 -6.92
C ARG A 246 -1.22 14.73 -5.52
N VAL A 247 -2.09 15.28 -4.68
CA VAL A 247 -1.69 15.71 -3.34
C VAL A 247 -1.46 14.48 -2.45
N PRO A 248 -0.24 14.27 -1.91
CA PRO A 248 0.04 13.13 -1.06
C PRO A 248 -0.80 13.18 0.23
N ARG A 249 -1.36 12.03 0.61
CA ARG A 249 -2.11 11.83 1.85
C ARG A 249 -1.34 10.83 2.72
N GLY A 250 -1.31 11.07 4.03
CA GLY A 250 -0.44 10.33 4.96
C GLY A 250 0.98 10.91 5.04
N LYS A 251 1.98 10.06 5.33
CA LYS A 251 3.39 10.47 5.48
C LYS A 251 3.97 10.86 4.10
N THR A 252 4.52 12.06 4.00
CA THR A 252 4.90 12.67 2.71
C THR A 252 6.38 12.93 2.51
N ALA A 253 7.19 12.91 3.57
CA ALA A 253 8.58 13.34 3.51
C ALA A 253 9.50 12.51 4.41
N GLY A 254 10.78 12.59 4.08
CA GLY A 254 11.89 12.13 4.90
C GLY A 254 12.50 10.85 4.36
N THR A 255 13.82 10.80 4.44
CA THR A 255 14.60 9.58 4.31
C THR A 255 14.91 9.04 5.71
N GLN A 256 15.44 7.83 5.78
CA GLN A 256 15.94 7.26 7.03
C GLN A 256 17.13 6.34 6.77
N LYS A 257 17.94 6.14 7.80
CA LYS A 257 18.85 4.99 7.86
C LYS A 257 18.06 3.77 8.33
N VAL A 258 18.03 2.72 7.53
CA VAL A 258 17.38 1.45 7.92
C VAL A 258 18.16 0.83 9.06
N VAL A 259 17.49 0.57 10.18
CA VAL A 259 18.10 -0.07 11.34
C VAL A 259 18.02 -1.58 11.17
N LEU A 260 19.17 -2.25 11.21
CA LEU A 260 19.32 -3.70 11.12
C LEU A 260 19.74 -4.28 12.48
N PRO A 261 19.55 -5.58 12.71
CA PRO A 261 20.18 -6.29 13.82
C PRO A 261 21.71 -6.17 13.78
N ALA A 262 22.37 -6.31 14.93
CA ALA A 262 23.83 -6.38 14.99
C ALA A 262 24.34 -7.61 14.22
N GLY A 263 25.44 -7.45 13.47
CA GLY A 263 26.03 -8.52 12.65
C GLY A 263 25.18 -9.01 11.48
N PHE A 264 24.04 -8.35 11.19
CA PHE A 264 23.09 -8.85 10.18
C PHE A 264 23.67 -8.89 8.76
N LEU A 265 24.70 -8.07 8.49
CA LEU A 265 25.38 -8.03 7.18
C LEU A 265 26.62 -8.93 7.11
N ASP A 266 27.02 -9.57 8.21
CA ASP A 266 28.28 -10.33 8.29
C ASP A 266 28.24 -11.58 7.40
N ASP A 267 27.07 -12.21 7.29
CA ASP A 267 26.80 -13.33 6.39
C ASP A 267 25.38 -13.19 5.78
N VAL A 268 25.29 -12.80 4.51
CA VAL A 268 24.01 -12.62 3.81
C VAL A 268 23.32 -13.94 3.45
N ASP A 269 23.99 -15.08 3.61
CA ASP A 269 23.45 -16.41 3.35
C ASP A 269 23.12 -17.18 4.62
N ASP A 270 23.29 -16.60 5.81
CA ASP A 270 22.86 -17.20 7.07
C ASP A 270 21.33 -17.50 7.04
N PRO A 271 20.92 -18.78 7.13
CA PRO A 271 19.52 -19.17 7.07
C PRO A 271 18.83 -19.07 8.44
N THR A 272 19.51 -18.61 9.49
CA THR A 272 19.02 -18.65 10.87
C THR A 272 17.99 -17.54 11.14
N PRO A 273 16.75 -17.87 11.56
CA PRO A 273 15.78 -16.87 11.99
C PRO A 273 16.25 -16.17 13.27
N LEU A 274 15.95 -14.87 13.40
CA LEU A 274 16.22 -14.15 14.64
C LEU A 274 15.22 -14.57 15.72
N VAL A 275 15.74 -15.04 16.86
CA VAL A 275 15.00 -15.67 17.99
C VAL A 275 13.95 -14.74 18.65
N ALA A 276 13.91 -13.45 18.31
CA ALA A 276 13.04 -12.44 18.96
C ALA A 276 11.89 -11.88 18.08
N ALA A 277 11.53 -12.56 16.97
CA ALA A 277 10.48 -12.08 16.06
C ALA A 277 9.03 -12.30 16.59
N GLU A 278 8.85 -12.92 17.76
CA GLU A 278 7.54 -13.07 18.41
C GLU A 278 7.14 -11.79 19.14
N GLN A 279 6.41 -10.90 18.46
CA GLN A 279 5.35 -10.12 19.11
C GLN A 279 4.41 -9.54 18.03
N ALA A 280 3.23 -10.14 17.95
CA ALA A 280 2.16 -9.79 17.05
C ALA A 280 1.50 -8.47 17.47
N VAL A 281 1.79 -7.37 16.76
CA VAL A 281 0.81 -6.39 16.27
C VAL A 281 1.45 -5.67 15.07
N SER A 282 1.08 -6.10 13.85
CA SER A 282 1.29 -5.26 12.66
C SER A 282 0.34 -4.07 12.79
N GLY A 283 0.90 -2.89 13.05
CA GLY A 283 0.13 -1.68 13.30
C GLY A 283 -0.50 -1.15 12.01
N GLY A 284 -1.83 -1.05 12.02
CA GLY A 284 -2.64 -0.13 11.23
C GLY A 284 -3.41 0.79 12.17
#